data_AF-A0A9D6Z2Q0-F1
#
_entry.id   AF-A0A9D6Z2Q0-F1
#
_cell.length_a   1.000
_cell.length_b   1.000
_cell.length_c   1.000
_cell.angle_alpha   90.00
_cell.angle_beta   90.00
_cell.angle_gamma   90.00
#
_symmetry.space_group_name_H-M   'P 1'
#
loop_
_entity.id
_entity.type
_entity.pdbx_description
1 polymer ?
#
loop_
_entity_poly.entity_id
_entity_poly.type
_entity_poly.pdbx_seq_one_letter_code
_entity_poly.pdbx_strand_id
1 'polypeptide(L)'
;MSNRGMFLIIVTALVLTMAAVSSAAADPSKEEGGATLAASPLARLITGNIGRLLVLRSELNVTDQQRKNIAAEIKSRKDEIRPVAKDVFEKRQALREAVLNKPGDEKAIMAAANDLGKAIGNAAVLASRLVAQVKPMLTDEQQERIKSFKMTSDKAVTEWINQIGK
;
A
#
# COMPACT_ATOMS: atom_id res chain seq x y z
N MET A 1 16.45 -10.88 11.48
CA MET A 1 15.42 -9.85 11.71
C MET A 1 14.14 -10.28 11.01
N SER A 2 13.02 -10.39 11.71
CA SER A 2 11.85 -11.17 11.29
C SER A 2 10.81 -10.31 10.56
N ASN A 3 10.42 -10.71 9.34
CA ASN A 3 9.41 -10.10 8.45
C ASN A 3 7.98 -10.11 9.04
N ARG A 4 7.74 -9.41 10.14
CA ARG A 4 6.49 -9.49 10.92
C ARG A 4 5.59 -8.25 10.82
N GLY A 5 6.02 -7.21 10.09
CA GLY A 5 5.24 -5.96 9.89
C GLY A 5 4.59 -5.80 8.51
N MET A 6 4.86 -6.71 7.56
CA MET A 6 4.58 -6.46 6.14
C MET A 6 3.12 -6.78 5.72
N PHE A 7 2.37 -7.55 6.52
CA PHE A 7 1.10 -8.13 6.07
C PHE A 7 -0.14 -7.26 6.32
N LEU A 8 -0.13 -6.39 7.33
CA LEU A 8 -1.20 -5.40 7.52
C LEU A 8 -1.16 -4.31 6.43
N ILE A 9 -0.01 -4.17 5.76
CA ILE A 9 0.24 -3.21 4.69
C ILE A 9 -0.32 -3.71 3.36
N ILE A 10 -0.45 -5.02 3.11
CA ILE A 10 -0.90 -5.53 1.79
C ILE A 10 -2.34 -5.13 1.47
N VAL A 11 -3.20 -4.97 2.48
CA VAL A 11 -4.60 -4.52 2.30
C VAL A 11 -4.71 -3.00 2.19
N THR A 12 -3.70 -2.23 2.64
CA THR A 12 -3.71 -0.75 2.62
C THR A 12 -2.75 -0.15 1.58
N ALA A 13 -1.78 -0.90 1.07
CA ALA A 13 -0.72 -0.41 0.17
C ALA A 13 -1.15 -0.24 -1.28
N LEU A 14 -2.39 -0.56 -1.61
CA LEU A 14 -2.91 -0.39 -2.97
C LEU A 14 -2.99 1.10 -3.39
N VAL A 15 -2.87 2.04 -2.45
CA VAL A 15 -2.94 3.50 -2.68
C VAL A 15 -1.55 4.14 -2.90
N LEU A 16 -0.44 3.38 -2.80
CA LEU A 16 0.94 3.91 -2.96
C LEU A 16 1.54 3.71 -4.36
N THR A 17 0.71 3.61 -5.41
CA THR A 17 1.18 3.36 -6.79
C THR A 17 1.67 4.59 -7.53
N MET A 18 1.49 5.82 -7.03
CA MET A 18 1.90 7.06 -7.72
C MET A 18 3.03 7.86 -7.02
N ALA A 19 4.08 7.19 -6.55
CA ALA A 19 5.27 7.90 -6.06
C ALA A 19 6.55 7.13 -6.38
N ALA A 20 6.92 7.08 -7.66
CA ALA A 20 8.29 6.78 -8.11
C ALA A 20 8.47 7.22 -9.57
N VAL A 21 8.31 8.51 -9.85
CA VAL A 21 8.89 9.13 -11.04
C VAL A 21 9.69 10.33 -10.53
N SER A 22 10.95 10.44 -11.00
CA SER A 22 11.92 11.52 -10.78
C SER A 22 12.95 11.31 -9.67
N SER A 23 14.05 10.61 -10.00
CA SER A 23 15.42 11.15 -9.82
C SER A 23 16.46 10.15 -10.35
N ALA A 24 16.69 10.15 -11.66
CA ALA A 24 17.88 9.53 -12.23
C ALA A 24 18.36 10.34 -13.46
N ALA A 25 18.78 11.57 -13.19
CA ALA A 25 19.76 12.35 -13.96
C ALA A 25 19.97 13.69 -13.22
N ALA A 26 20.66 13.66 -12.08
CA ALA A 26 21.11 14.88 -11.43
C ALA A 26 22.64 14.90 -11.46
N ASP A 27 23.14 15.71 -12.39
CA ASP A 27 24.50 16.24 -12.45
C ASP A 27 24.91 16.78 -11.06
N PRO A 28 26.05 16.34 -10.48
CA PRO A 28 26.49 16.76 -9.14
C PRO A 28 26.91 18.23 -9.04
N SER A 29 26.75 19.04 -10.10
CA SER A 29 27.23 20.42 -10.17
C SER A 29 26.19 21.50 -9.81
N LYS A 30 24.97 21.15 -9.37
CA LYS A 30 23.93 22.14 -9.01
C LYS A 30 23.41 21.94 -7.58
N GLU A 31 24.20 22.36 -6.60
CA GLU A 31 23.70 22.66 -5.27
C GLU A 31 23.13 24.09 -5.23
N GLU A 32 21.81 24.22 -5.42
CA GLU A 32 21.00 25.34 -4.89
C GLU A 32 19.52 24.93 -4.99
N GLY A 33 18.95 24.42 -3.90
CA GLY A 33 17.56 23.94 -3.89
C GLY A 33 17.16 23.09 -2.68
N GLY A 34 17.70 23.37 -1.49
CA GLY A 34 17.40 22.65 -0.25
C GLY A 34 15.99 22.85 0.32
N ALA A 35 15.03 23.29 -0.49
CA ALA A 35 13.64 23.46 -0.12
C ALA A 35 12.77 22.32 -0.66
N THR A 36 12.43 21.40 0.25
CA THR A 36 11.08 20.83 0.40
C THR A 36 10.61 19.61 -0.40
N LEU A 37 11.43 18.56 -0.56
CA LEU A 37 10.84 17.21 -0.73
C LEU A 37 9.90 16.86 0.45
N ALA A 38 10.23 17.34 1.66
CA ALA A 38 9.41 17.17 2.86
C ALA A 38 8.14 18.05 2.93
N ALA A 39 8.00 19.11 2.11
CA ALA A 39 6.82 19.99 2.16
C ALA A 39 5.86 19.80 0.99
N SER A 40 6.14 18.87 0.05
CA SER A 40 5.21 18.56 -1.03
C SER A 40 3.89 17.99 -0.48
N PRO A 41 2.72 18.32 -1.08
CA PRO A 41 1.44 17.75 -0.67
C PRO A 41 1.42 16.22 -0.64
N LEU A 42 2.15 15.58 -1.57
CA LEU A 42 2.32 14.13 -1.60
C LEU A 42 3.16 13.61 -0.42
N ALA A 43 4.28 14.27 -0.08
CA ALA A 43 5.08 13.88 1.08
C ALA A 43 4.28 14.04 2.40
N ARG A 44 3.45 15.08 2.51
CA ARG A 44 2.53 15.27 3.64
C ARG A 44 1.47 14.17 3.70
N LEU A 45 0.91 13.78 2.57
CA LEU A 45 -0.04 12.66 2.49
C LEU A 45 0.60 11.35 2.97
N ILE A 46 1.81 11.02 2.48
CA ILE A 46 2.53 9.80 2.86
C ILE A 46 2.87 9.83 4.35
N THR A 47 3.53 10.89 4.82
CA THR A 47 3.96 11.03 6.22
C THR A 47 2.76 11.04 7.17
N GLY A 48 1.68 11.73 6.79
CA GLY A 48 0.43 11.75 7.55
C GLY A 48 -0.26 10.39 7.63
N ASN A 49 -0.27 9.62 6.53
CA ASN A 49 -0.76 8.24 6.55
C ASN A 49 0.07 7.32 7.45
N ILE A 50 1.40 7.46 7.42
CA ILE A 50 2.30 6.71 8.31
C ILE A 50 2.02 7.05 9.77
N GLY A 51 1.91 8.34 10.11
CA GLY A 51 1.57 8.78 11.46
C GLY A 51 0.25 8.20 11.94
N ARG A 52 -0.80 8.27 11.12
CA ARG A 52 -2.11 7.68 11.42
C ARG A 52 -2.06 6.16 11.60
N LEU A 53 -1.22 5.45 10.83
CA LEU A 53 -1.03 4.02 10.99
C LEU A 53 -0.35 3.66 12.32
N LEU A 54 0.63 4.47 12.75
CA LEU A 54 1.29 4.29 14.04
C LEU A 54 0.31 4.51 15.20
N VAL A 55 -0.54 5.52 15.11
CA VAL A 55 -1.61 5.78 16.09
C VAL A 55 -2.60 4.62 16.13
N LEU A 56 -3.09 4.16 14.97
CA LEU A 56 -3.98 2.99 14.91
C LEU A 56 -3.31 1.77 15.56
N ARG A 57 -2.01 1.54 15.29
CA ARG A 57 -1.28 0.42 15.88
C ARG A 57 -1.21 0.51 17.41
N SER A 58 -1.03 1.70 17.98
CA SER A 58 -1.03 1.88 19.43
C SER A 58 -2.43 1.75 20.03
N GLU A 59 -3.47 2.24 19.34
CA GLU A 59 -4.84 2.23 19.86
C GLU A 59 -5.55 0.88 19.70
N LEU A 60 -5.18 0.09 18.70
CA LEU A 60 -5.82 -1.21 18.46
C LEU A 60 -5.61 -2.18 19.61
N ASN A 61 -4.56 -2.00 20.43
CA ASN A 61 -4.30 -2.81 21.63
C ASN A 61 -4.53 -4.32 21.38
N VAL A 62 -4.10 -4.83 20.22
CA VAL A 62 -4.27 -6.23 19.85
C VAL A 62 -3.48 -7.07 20.86
N THR A 63 -4.18 -7.93 21.59
CA THR A 63 -3.55 -8.75 22.63
C THR A 63 -2.54 -9.72 22.01
N ASP A 64 -1.58 -10.18 22.79
CA ASP A 64 -0.62 -11.19 22.32
C ASP A 64 -1.32 -12.46 21.83
N GLN A 65 -2.44 -12.83 22.46
CA GLN A 65 -3.24 -13.98 22.03
C GLN A 65 -3.92 -13.72 20.68
N GLN A 66 -4.56 -12.57 20.49
CA GLN A 66 -5.14 -12.19 19.19
C GLN A 66 -4.07 -12.18 18.10
N ARG A 67 -2.90 -11.59 18.38
CA ARG A 67 -1.76 -11.56 17.45
C ARG A 67 -1.31 -12.97 17.06
N LYS A 68 -1.19 -13.89 18.03
CA LYS A 68 -0.83 -15.29 17.78
C LYS A 68 -1.88 -15.99 16.91
N ASN A 69 -3.16 -15.82 17.22
CA ASN A 69 -4.27 -16.43 16.48
C ASN A 69 -4.30 -15.94 15.03
N ILE A 70 -4.21 -14.62 14.82
CA ILE A 70 -4.15 -14.01 13.49
C ILE A 70 -2.93 -14.52 12.72
N ALA A 71 -1.75 -14.55 13.35
CA ALA A 71 -0.54 -15.03 12.70
C ALA A 71 -0.63 -16.51 12.31
N ALA A 72 -1.27 -17.34 13.14
CA ALA A 72 -1.50 -18.76 12.84
C ALA A 72 -2.44 -18.94 11.64
N GLU A 73 -3.55 -18.20 11.59
CA GLU A 73 -4.51 -18.25 10.47
C GLU A 73 -3.88 -17.79 9.15
N ILE A 74 -3.06 -16.75 9.17
CA ILE A 74 -2.36 -16.31 7.96
C ILE A 74 -1.28 -17.34 7.55
N LYS A 75 -0.58 -17.92 8.52
CA LYS A 75 0.48 -18.90 8.24
C LYS A 75 -0.09 -20.19 7.66
N SER A 76 -1.27 -20.64 8.09
CA SER A 76 -1.92 -21.83 7.53
C SER A 76 -2.29 -21.65 6.05
N ARG A 77 -2.44 -20.41 5.58
CA ARG A 77 -2.79 -20.05 4.19
C ARG A 77 -1.63 -19.53 3.36
N LYS A 78 -0.39 -19.67 3.84
CA LYS A 78 0.81 -19.16 3.16
C LYS A 78 0.88 -19.58 1.68
N ASP A 79 0.43 -20.79 1.36
CA ASP A 79 0.54 -21.39 0.02
C ASP A 79 -0.55 -20.84 -0.92
N GLU A 80 -1.66 -20.32 -0.39
CA GLU A 80 -2.66 -19.56 -1.15
C GLU A 80 -2.19 -18.11 -1.36
N ILE A 81 -1.58 -17.50 -0.34
CA ILE A 81 -1.17 -16.09 -0.33
C ILE A 81 0.07 -15.84 -1.19
N ARG A 82 1.09 -16.68 -1.05
CA ARG A 82 2.40 -16.50 -1.71
C ARG A 82 2.29 -16.31 -3.23
N PRO A 83 1.59 -17.17 -4.00
CA PRO A 83 1.52 -17.00 -5.46
C PRO A 83 0.83 -15.71 -5.86
N VAL A 84 -0.24 -15.31 -5.16
CA VAL A 84 -0.98 -14.07 -5.46
C VAL A 84 -0.14 -12.82 -5.15
N ALA A 85 0.58 -12.82 -4.03
CA ALA A 85 1.49 -11.73 -3.68
C ALA A 85 2.67 -11.63 -4.66
N LYS A 86 3.19 -12.78 -5.12
CA LYS A 86 4.24 -12.84 -6.14
C LYS A 86 3.76 -12.25 -7.47
N ASP A 87 2.57 -12.63 -7.93
CA ASP A 87 2.00 -12.15 -9.19
C ASP A 87 1.85 -10.61 -9.19
N VAL A 88 1.27 -10.03 -8.12
CA VAL A 88 1.17 -8.56 -8.00
C VAL A 88 2.55 -7.89 -8.06
N PHE A 89 3.56 -8.46 -7.39
CA PHE A 89 4.91 -7.92 -7.41
C PHE A 89 5.52 -7.97 -8.83
N GLU A 90 5.42 -9.11 -9.51
CA GLU A 90 5.94 -9.30 -10.86
C GLU A 90 5.26 -8.38 -11.87
N LYS A 91 3.92 -8.25 -11.81
CA LYS A 91 3.18 -7.33 -12.69
C LYS A 91 3.49 -5.86 -12.41
N ARG A 92 3.76 -5.49 -11.15
CA ARG A 92 4.22 -4.13 -10.81
C ARG A 92 5.59 -3.84 -11.41
N GLN A 93 6.50 -4.80 -11.37
CA GLN A 93 7.82 -4.68 -12.00
C GLN A 93 7.68 -4.54 -13.52
N ALA A 94 6.85 -5.37 -14.15
CA ALA A 94 6.60 -5.30 -15.59
C ALA A 94 6.03 -3.93 -16.02
N LEU A 95 5.08 -3.37 -15.27
CA LEU A 95 4.57 -2.02 -15.55
C LEU A 95 5.67 -0.96 -15.40
N ARG A 96 6.48 -1.02 -14.34
CA ARG A 96 7.60 -0.10 -14.14
C ARG A 96 8.59 -0.18 -15.30
N GLU A 97 8.95 -1.39 -15.72
CA GLU A 97 9.87 -1.62 -16.83
C GLU A 97 9.30 -1.12 -18.15
N ALA A 98 8.00 -1.32 -18.41
CA ALA A 98 7.34 -0.78 -19.60
C ALA A 98 7.40 0.76 -19.64
N VAL A 99 7.17 1.42 -18.50
CA VAL A 99 7.24 2.88 -18.39
C VAL A 99 8.66 3.40 -18.58
N LEU A 100 9.66 2.75 -17.97
CA LEU A 100 11.04 3.24 -18.01
C LEU A 100 11.77 2.92 -19.32
N ASN A 101 11.52 1.73 -19.90
CA ASN A 101 12.30 1.23 -21.02
C ASN A 101 11.60 1.38 -22.38
N LYS A 102 10.30 1.72 -22.40
CA LYS A 102 9.52 1.92 -23.63
C LYS A 102 8.74 3.24 -23.60
N PRO A 103 9.43 4.39 -23.44
CA PRO A 103 8.74 5.68 -23.40
C PRO A 103 7.96 5.91 -24.70
N GLY A 104 6.68 6.26 -24.58
CA GLY A 104 5.78 6.51 -25.71
C GLY A 104 5.12 5.26 -26.31
N ASP A 105 5.47 4.04 -25.88
CA ASP A 105 4.75 2.82 -26.27
C ASP A 105 3.50 2.64 -25.39
N GLU A 106 2.47 3.45 -25.68
CA GLU A 106 1.20 3.42 -24.95
C GLU A 106 0.57 2.02 -24.92
N LYS A 107 0.69 1.27 -26.01
CA LYS A 107 0.13 -0.08 -26.10
C LYS A 107 0.81 -1.03 -25.11
N ALA A 108 2.14 -1.01 -25.01
CA ALA A 108 2.87 -1.84 -24.06
C ALA A 108 2.59 -1.43 -22.60
N ILE A 109 2.54 -0.12 -22.32
CA ILE A 109 2.23 0.40 -20.98
C ILE A 109 0.82 0.00 -20.56
N MET A 110 -0.18 0.19 -21.42
CA MET A 110 -1.57 -0.18 -21.14
C MET A 110 -1.76 -1.68 -20.98
N ALA A 111 -1.05 -2.50 -21.76
CA ALA A 111 -1.07 -3.95 -21.59
C ALA A 111 -0.54 -4.36 -20.20
N ALA A 112 0.60 -3.81 -19.77
CA ALA A 112 1.18 -4.09 -18.46
C ALA A 112 0.30 -3.58 -17.31
N ALA A 113 -0.35 -2.43 -17.48
CA ALA A 113 -1.27 -1.86 -16.50
C ALA A 113 -2.52 -2.74 -16.32
N ASN A 114 -3.10 -3.24 -17.42
CA ASN A 114 -4.25 -4.15 -17.39
C ASN A 114 -3.91 -5.47 -16.67
N ASP A 115 -2.71 -6.00 -16.93
CA ASP A 115 -2.23 -7.20 -16.24
C ASP A 115 -2.06 -6.98 -14.73
N LEU A 116 -1.49 -5.84 -14.32
CA LEU A 116 -1.39 -5.47 -12.91
C LEU A 116 -2.77 -5.30 -12.28
N GLY A 117 -3.72 -4.68 -12.98
CA GLY A 117 -5.10 -4.51 -12.51
C GLY A 117 -5.79 -5.86 -12.23
N LYS A 118 -5.59 -6.87 -13.10
CA LYS A 118 -6.10 -8.23 -12.88
C LYS A 118 -5.46 -8.90 -11.65
N ALA A 119 -4.13 -8.79 -11.51
CA ALA A 119 -3.40 -9.35 -10.36
C ALA A 119 -3.90 -8.73 -9.04
N ILE A 120 -4.12 -7.41 -9.03
CA ILE A 120 -4.72 -6.66 -7.91
C ILE A 120 -6.13 -7.18 -7.60
N GLY A 121 -6.97 -7.36 -8.61
CA GLY A 121 -8.33 -7.89 -8.43
C GLY A 121 -8.34 -9.27 -7.78
N ASN A 122 -7.47 -10.17 -8.24
CA ASN A 122 -7.31 -11.50 -7.63
C ASN A 122 -6.85 -11.41 -6.17
N ALA A 123 -5.90 -10.51 -5.87
CA ALA A 123 -5.45 -10.25 -4.51
C ALA A 123 -6.56 -9.69 -3.60
N ALA A 124 -7.41 -8.81 -4.12
CA ALA A 124 -8.55 -8.27 -3.37
C ALA A 124 -9.57 -9.36 -3.02
N VAL A 125 -9.83 -10.31 -3.93
CA VAL A 125 -10.69 -11.47 -3.68
C VAL A 125 -10.10 -12.38 -2.60
N LEU A 126 -8.79 -12.61 -2.58
CA LEU A 126 -8.17 -13.38 -1.50
C LEU A 126 -8.23 -12.61 -0.17
N ALA A 127 -7.91 -11.32 -0.20
CA ALA A 127 -7.94 -10.46 0.99
C ALA A 127 -9.32 -10.42 1.64
N SER A 128 -10.41 -10.38 0.87
CA SER A 128 -11.78 -10.37 1.42
C SER A 128 -12.08 -11.65 2.22
N ARG A 129 -11.62 -12.82 1.74
CA ARG A 129 -11.77 -14.09 2.46
C ARG A 129 -10.97 -14.11 3.75
N LEU A 130 -9.73 -13.63 3.71
CA LEU A 130 -8.88 -13.54 4.91
C LEU A 130 -9.47 -12.57 5.94
N VAL A 131 -10.00 -11.44 5.50
CA VAL A 131 -10.69 -10.48 6.38
C VAL A 131 -11.90 -11.12 7.05
N ALA A 132 -12.70 -11.91 6.32
CA ALA A 132 -13.85 -12.61 6.91
C ALA A 132 -13.45 -13.59 8.03
N GLN A 133 -12.26 -14.18 7.97
CA GLN A 133 -11.74 -15.12 8.97
C GLN A 133 -11.05 -14.42 10.15
N VAL A 134 -10.36 -13.30 9.88
CA VAL A 134 -9.62 -12.54 10.91
C VAL A 134 -10.54 -11.61 11.70
N LYS A 135 -11.56 -11.03 11.06
CA LYS A 135 -12.46 -10.05 11.68
C LYS A 135 -13.08 -10.54 13.00
N PRO A 136 -13.57 -11.79 13.12
CA PRO A 136 -14.10 -12.32 14.39
C PRO A 136 -13.07 -12.44 15.52
N MET A 137 -11.76 -12.37 15.23
CA MET A 137 -10.71 -12.40 16.25
C MET A 137 -10.50 -11.04 16.91
N LEU A 138 -11.11 -9.98 16.37
CA LEU A 138 -11.04 -8.61 16.86
C LEU A 138 -12.33 -8.24 17.59
N THR A 139 -12.20 -7.42 18.64
CA THR A 139 -13.37 -6.86 19.33
C THR A 139 -14.09 -5.87 18.44
N ASP A 140 -15.37 -5.59 18.73
CA ASP A 140 -16.16 -4.62 17.98
C ASP A 140 -15.51 -3.21 18.01
N GLU A 141 -14.94 -2.84 19.15
CA GLU A 141 -14.20 -1.57 19.29
C GLU A 141 -12.96 -1.54 18.37
N GLN A 142 -12.20 -2.63 18.31
CA GLN A 142 -11.04 -2.73 17.41
C GLN A 142 -11.46 -2.64 15.94
N GLN A 143 -12.59 -3.27 15.58
CA GLN A 143 -13.12 -3.20 14.23
C GLN A 143 -13.57 -1.79 13.85
N GLU A 144 -14.22 -1.06 14.76
CA GLU A 144 -14.64 0.33 14.50
C GLU A 144 -13.43 1.27 14.37
N ARG A 145 -12.36 1.07 15.17
CA ARG A 145 -11.11 1.81 15.01
C ARG A 145 -10.47 1.60 13.64
N ILE A 146 -10.43 0.36 13.15
CA ILE A 146 -9.95 0.05 11.79
C ILE A 146 -10.79 0.76 10.73
N LYS A 147 -12.10 0.79 10.89
CA LYS A 147 -13.03 1.46 9.96
C LYS A 147 -12.81 2.98 9.93
N SER A 148 -12.69 3.60 11.10
CA SER A 148 -12.42 5.05 11.23
C SER A 148 -11.07 5.43 10.59
N PHE A 149 -10.04 4.59 10.77
CA PHE A 149 -8.76 4.80 10.12
C PHE A 149 -8.86 4.78 8.59
N LYS A 150 -9.62 3.83 8.02
CA LYS A 150 -9.84 3.75 6.56
C LYS A 150 -10.50 5.01 6.04
N MET A 151 -11.62 5.42 6.65
CA MET A 151 -12.35 6.63 6.27
C MET A 151 -11.45 7.88 6.32
N THR A 152 -10.63 8.00 7.36
CA THR A 152 -9.71 9.13 7.50
C THR A 152 -8.61 9.11 6.44
N SER A 153 -8.10 7.93 6.09
CA SER A 153 -7.09 7.76 5.04
C SER A 153 -7.66 8.09 3.66
N ASP A 154 -8.87 7.63 3.36
CA ASP A 154 -9.58 7.90 2.10
C ASP A 154 -9.89 9.39 1.95
N LYS A 155 -10.30 10.05 3.03
CA LYS A 155 -10.50 11.50 3.06
C LYS A 155 -9.21 12.25 2.74
N ALA A 156 -8.10 11.88 3.37
CA ALA A 156 -6.80 12.53 3.12
C ALA A 156 -6.35 12.37 1.66
N VAL A 157 -6.56 11.20 1.07
CA VAL A 157 -6.26 10.95 -0.36
C VAL A 157 -7.16 11.80 -1.25
N THR A 158 -8.47 11.85 -0.95
CA THR A 158 -9.44 12.68 -1.70
C THR A 158 -9.08 14.16 -1.64
N GLU A 159 -8.71 14.67 -0.47
CA GLU A 159 -8.24 16.05 -0.30
C GLU A 159 -6.98 16.34 -1.11
N TRP A 160 -6.02 15.42 -1.12
CA TRP A 160 -4.82 15.55 -1.93
C TRP A 160 -5.11 15.55 -3.44
N ILE A 161 -5.99 14.67 -3.93
CA ILE A 161 -6.44 14.67 -5.33
C ILE A 161 -7.04 16.05 -5.70
N ASN A 162 -7.91 16.58 -4.85
CA ASN A 162 -8.55 17.87 -5.06
C ASN A 162 -7.57 19.06 -4.99
N GLN A 163 -6.41 18.90 -4.37
CA GLN A 163 -5.36 19.91 -4.32
C GLN A 163 -4.49 19.93 -5.58
N ILE A 164 -4.29 18.78 -6.25
CA ILE A 164 -3.48 18.71 -7.48
C ILE A 164 -4.25 19.27 -8.69
N GLY A 165 -5.59 19.27 -8.65
CA GLY A 165 -6.43 19.81 -9.71
C GLY A 165 -6.62 21.33 -9.69
N LYS A 166 -5.94 22.07 -8.80
CA LYS A 166 -5.96 23.54 -8.69
C LYS A 166 -4.63 24.13 -9.10
#